data_AF-A0A1V5D4X9-F1
#
_entry.id   AF-A0A1V5D4X9-F1
#
_cell.length_a   1.000
_cell.length_b   1.000
_cell.length_c   1.000
_cell.angle_alpha   90.00
_cell.angle_beta   90.00
_cell.angle_gamma   90.00
#
_symmetry.space_group_name_H-M   'P 1'
#
loop_
_entity.id
_entity.type
_entity.pdbx_description
1 polymer ?
#
loop_
_entity_poly.entity_id
_entity_poly.type
_entity_poly.pdbx_seq_one_letter_code
_entity_poly.pdbx_strand_id
1 'polypeptide(L)'
;MRLLNNMNKEYNGVKGWLLVLCICLTILDPASAFIMLIAVTNATKPYFDQNPGLFRLILIGGICSTCLIVFSMYAGLSLWRVAPNAVTIAKRYLTSVFLYSLLSIFLPAIVGLSEASAPDMAQTSTVNNIITMVYPTLWYLYLIRSKRVKATYGGSTGQRP
;
A
#
# COMPACT_ATOMS: atom_id res chain seq x y z
N MET A 1 0.75 -41.86 -6.15
CA MET A 1 1.21 -40.95 -5.08
C MET A 1 2.44 -40.08 -5.44
N ARG A 2 3.38 -40.53 -6.31
CA ARG A 2 4.56 -39.73 -6.72
C ARG A 2 4.30 -38.49 -7.59
N LEU A 3 3.21 -38.47 -8.38
CA LEU A 3 2.90 -37.36 -9.29
C LEU A 3 2.45 -36.07 -8.57
N LEU A 4 1.76 -36.19 -7.42
CA LEU A 4 1.37 -35.03 -6.62
C LEU A 4 2.58 -34.32 -5.98
N ASN A 5 3.65 -35.06 -5.72
CA ASN A 5 4.84 -34.51 -5.06
C ASN A 5 5.68 -33.62 -5.99
N ASN A 6 5.68 -33.93 -7.29
CA ASN A 6 6.39 -33.11 -8.29
C ASN A 6 5.64 -31.82 -8.63
N MET A 7 4.30 -31.88 -8.69
CA MET A 7 3.47 -30.69 -8.91
C MET A 7 3.67 -29.64 -7.81
N ASN A 8 3.84 -30.07 -6.55
CA ASN A 8 4.11 -29.15 -5.44
C ASN A 8 5.49 -28.49 -5.49
N LYS A 9 6.50 -29.15 -6.09
CA LYS A 9 7.85 -28.56 -6.25
C LYS A 9 7.88 -27.43 -7.28
N GLU A 10 7.04 -27.50 -8.32
CA GLU A 10 6.99 -26.48 -9.37
C GLU A 10 6.34 -25.16 -8.93
N TYR A 11 5.46 -25.21 -7.92
CA TYR A 11 4.84 -24.03 -7.31
C TYR A 11 5.59 -23.46 -6.10
N ASN A 12 6.79 -23.98 -5.80
CA ASN A 12 7.64 -23.44 -4.75
C ASN A 12 8.42 -22.23 -5.25
N GLY A 13 8.13 -21.07 -4.65
CA GLY A 13 8.89 -19.83 -4.83
C GLY A 13 8.09 -18.66 -5.39
N VAL A 14 8.64 -17.48 -5.19
CA VAL A 14 8.07 -16.20 -5.61
C VAL A 14 8.29 -16.03 -7.12
N LYS A 15 7.34 -16.47 -7.96
CA LYS A 15 7.42 -16.36 -9.43
C LYS A 15 6.15 -15.79 -10.06
N GLY A 16 6.32 -15.10 -11.19
CA GLY A 16 5.23 -14.51 -11.98
C GLY A 16 4.57 -13.33 -11.27
N TRP A 17 3.24 -13.33 -11.20
CA TRP A 17 2.44 -12.26 -10.59
C TRP A 17 2.74 -11.98 -9.11
N LEU A 18 3.21 -12.97 -8.34
CA LEU A 18 3.63 -12.74 -6.95
C LEU A 18 4.92 -11.93 -6.85
N LEU A 19 5.81 -12.10 -7.84
CA LEU A 19 7.05 -11.32 -7.96
C LEU A 19 6.71 -9.88 -8.38
N VAL A 20 5.75 -9.71 -9.30
CA VAL A 20 5.23 -8.37 -9.66
C VAL A 20 4.67 -7.66 -8.42
N LEU A 21 3.85 -8.34 -7.62
CA LEU A 21 3.35 -7.80 -6.35
C LEU A 21 4.48 -7.44 -5.38
N CYS A 22 5.51 -8.28 -5.25
CA CYS A 22 6.70 -7.92 -4.47
C CYS A 22 7.35 -6.64 -4.98
N ILE A 23 7.65 -6.54 -6.28
CA ILE A 23 8.26 -5.35 -6.87
C ILE A 23 7.38 -4.11 -6.64
N CYS A 24 6.08 -4.27 -6.81
CA CYS A 24 5.09 -3.24 -6.53
C CYS A 24 5.21 -2.71 -5.10
N LEU A 25 5.14 -3.59 -4.10
CA LEU A 25 5.26 -3.24 -2.68
C LEU A 25 6.66 -2.68 -2.33
N THR A 26 7.72 -3.19 -2.96
CA THR A 26 9.07 -2.81 -2.55
C THR A 26 9.59 -1.55 -3.25
N ILE A 27 9.06 -1.20 -4.42
CA ILE A 27 9.54 -0.10 -5.26
C ILE A 27 8.43 0.88 -5.63
N LEU A 28 7.34 0.41 -6.25
CA LEU A 28 6.30 1.32 -6.75
C LEU A 28 5.53 2.02 -5.63
N ASP A 29 5.19 1.29 -4.58
CA ASP A 29 4.51 1.83 -3.41
C ASP A 29 5.35 2.87 -2.65
N PRO A 30 6.61 2.60 -2.28
CA PRO A 30 7.43 3.61 -1.64
C PRO A 30 7.73 4.80 -2.56
N ALA A 31 7.90 4.57 -3.87
CA ALA A 31 8.08 5.66 -4.83
C ALA A 31 6.82 6.53 -4.93
N SER A 32 5.62 5.93 -4.98
CA SER A 32 4.37 6.68 -5.07
C SER A 32 4.13 7.51 -3.79
N ALA A 33 4.33 6.92 -2.61
CA ALA A 33 4.26 7.63 -1.34
C ALA A 33 5.25 8.80 -1.27
N PHE A 34 6.46 8.61 -1.79
CA PHE A 34 7.48 9.66 -1.84
C PHE A 34 7.14 10.79 -2.81
N ILE A 35 6.66 10.47 -4.03
CA ILE A 35 6.20 11.46 -5.01
C ILE A 35 5.02 12.26 -4.45
N MET A 36 4.07 11.58 -3.80
CA MET A 36 2.91 12.23 -3.19
C MET A 36 3.34 13.16 -2.06
N LEU A 37 4.31 12.76 -1.23
CA LEU A 37 4.87 13.62 -0.19
C LEU A 37 5.50 14.90 -0.77
N ILE A 38 6.29 14.77 -1.84
CA ILE A 38 6.91 15.92 -2.53
C ILE A 38 5.84 16.82 -3.16
N ALA A 39 4.86 16.23 -3.85
CA ALA A 39 3.79 16.96 -4.51
C ALA A 39 2.96 17.76 -3.50
N VAL A 40 2.56 17.13 -2.38
CA VAL A 40 1.85 17.79 -1.29
C VAL A 40 2.69 18.93 -0.70
N THR A 41 3.97 18.67 -0.41
CA THR A 41 4.87 19.69 0.17
C THR A 41 5.07 20.89 -0.77
N ASN A 42 5.24 20.65 -2.07
CA ASN A 42 5.42 21.73 -3.05
C ASN A 42 4.13 22.53 -3.28
N ALA A 43 2.97 21.86 -3.33
CA ALA A 43 1.68 22.52 -3.53
C ALA A 43 1.27 23.41 -2.34
N THR A 44 1.71 23.05 -1.13
CA THR A 44 1.36 23.76 0.11
C THR A 44 2.45 24.69 0.63
N LYS A 45 3.68 24.58 0.12
CA LYS A 45 4.79 25.50 0.38
C LYS A 45 4.39 26.99 0.34
N PRO A 46 3.66 27.49 -0.68
CA PRO A 46 3.27 28.89 -0.76
C PRO A 46 2.19 29.30 0.27
N TYR A 47 1.52 28.34 0.90
CA TYR A 47 0.43 28.59 1.86
C TYR A 47 0.86 28.38 3.33
N PHE A 48 2.12 27.98 3.58
CA PHE A 48 2.62 27.75 4.95
C PHE A 48 2.65 29.02 5.80
N ASP A 49 2.92 30.16 5.18
CA ASP A 49 2.98 31.45 5.89
C ASP A 49 1.59 31.95 6.32
N GLN A 50 0.52 31.49 5.66
CA GLN A 50 -0.85 31.95 5.91
C GLN A 50 -1.63 31.04 6.86
N ASN A 51 -1.28 29.76 6.97
CA ASN A 51 -2.05 28.77 7.74
C ASN A 51 -1.14 27.79 8.51
N PRO A 52 -0.83 28.06 9.80
CA PRO A 52 -0.04 27.13 10.63
C PRO A 52 -0.70 25.76 10.84
N GLY A 53 -2.01 25.63 10.57
CA GLY A 53 -2.72 24.34 10.56
C GLY A 53 -2.29 23.40 9.42
N LEU A 54 -1.97 23.94 8.24
CA LEU A 54 -1.49 23.15 7.09
C LEU A 54 -0.15 22.48 7.39
N PHE A 55 0.75 23.20 8.08
CA PHE A 55 2.05 22.67 8.48
C PHE A 55 1.92 21.43 9.37
N ARG A 56 1.04 21.48 10.38
CA ARG A 56 0.80 20.32 11.26
C ARG A 56 0.25 19.12 10.48
N LEU A 57 -0.66 19.36 9.55
CA LEU A 57 -1.29 18.30 8.75
C LEU A 57 -0.28 17.61 7.85
N ILE A 58 0.64 18.35 7.24
CA ILE A 58 1.71 17.80 6.40
C ILE A 58 2.75 17.08 7.22
N LEU A 59 3.06 17.59 8.41
CA LEU A 59 4.01 16.93 9.30
C LEU A 59 3.46 15.58 9.80
N ILE A 60 2.19 15.52 10.18
CA ILE A 60 1.49 14.28 10.54
C ILE A 60 1.38 13.33 9.34
N GLY A 61 0.95 13.85 8.18
CA GLY A 61 0.84 13.10 6.94
C GLY A 61 2.18 12.52 6.50
N GLY A 62 3.25 13.30 6.59
CA GLY A 62 4.60 12.87 6.26
C GLY A 62 5.14 11.78 7.17
N ILE A 63 4.86 11.85 8.48
CA ILE A 63 5.19 10.77 9.43
C ILE A 63 4.43 9.50 9.05
N CYS A 64 3.11 9.59 8.82
CA CYS A 64 2.30 8.45 8.40
C CYS A 64 2.77 7.84 7.07
N SER A 65 3.06 8.67 6.05
CA SER A 65 3.61 8.21 4.78
C SER A 65 4.96 7.52 4.95
N THR A 66 5.84 8.04 5.82
CA THR A 66 7.13 7.41 6.11
C THR A 66 6.95 6.05 6.77
N CYS A 67 6.04 5.94 7.75
CA CYS A 67 5.68 4.65 8.35
C CYS A 67 5.13 3.66 7.31
N LEU A 68 4.28 4.12 6.38
CA LEU A 68 3.75 3.29 5.29
C LEU A 68 4.85 2.85 4.32
N ILE A 69 5.80 3.71 3.96
CA ILE A 69 6.96 3.38 3.13
C ILE A 69 7.75 2.21 3.73
N VAL A 70 8.11 2.34 5.02
CA VAL A 70 8.86 1.30 5.75
C VAL A 70 8.04 0.01 5.83
N PHE A 71 6.73 0.11 6.10
CA PHE A 71 5.87 -1.06 6.21
C PHE A 71 5.65 -1.76 4.86
N SER A 72 5.60 -1.00 3.76
CA SER A 72 5.51 -1.50 2.40
C SER A 72 6.74 -2.31 2.01
N MET A 73 7.93 -1.74 2.25
CA MET A 73 9.20 -2.43 2.06
C MET A 73 9.25 -3.71 2.89
N TYR A 74 8.86 -3.66 4.16
CA TYR A 74 8.84 -4.84 5.02
C TYR A 74 7.88 -5.92 4.51
N ALA A 75 6.69 -5.54 4.04
CA ALA A 75 5.73 -6.46 3.44
C ALA A 75 6.28 -7.09 2.14
N GLY A 76 6.88 -6.29 1.25
CA GLY A 76 7.51 -6.75 0.02
C GLY A 76 8.67 -7.71 0.28
N LEU A 77 9.57 -7.38 1.21
CA LEU A 77 10.68 -8.26 1.61
C LEU A 77 10.20 -9.54 2.29
N SER A 78 9.16 -9.47 3.13
CA SER A 78 8.58 -10.64 3.79
C SER A 78 8.03 -11.64 2.78
N LEU A 79 7.33 -11.13 1.75
CA LEU A 79 6.90 -11.94 0.61
C LEU A 79 8.09 -12.46 -0.19
N TRP A 80 9.15 -11.67 -0.38
CA TRP A 80 10.28 -12.13 -1.17
C TRP A 80 11.05 -13.27 -0.50
N ARG A 81 11.14 -13.22 0.84
CA ARG A 81 11.77 -14.24 1.68
C ARG A 81 10.89 -15.45 1.99
N VAL A 82 9.66 -15.50 1.46
CA VAL A 82 8.68 -16.56 1.74
C VAL A 82 8.52 -16.77 3.26
N ALA A 83 8.46 -15.66 4.01
CA ALA A 83 8.44 -15.74 5.47
C ALA A 83 7.12 -16.34 5.99
N PRO A 84 7.14 -17.03 7.14
CA PRO A 84 5.91 -17.43 7.80
C PRO A 84 5.10 -16.20 8.16
N ASN A 85 3.86 -16.13 7.67
CA ASN A 85 2.94 -14.98 7.76
C ASN A 85 3.15 -13.83 6.75
N ALA A 86 3.99 -13.98 5.72
CA ALA A 86 4.19 -12.92 4.72
C ALA A 86 2.89 -12.42 4.08
N VAL A 87 1.96 -13.33 3.78
CA VAL A 87 0.64 -12.98 3.23
C VAL A 87 -0.18 -12.16 4.22
N THR A 88 -0.11 -12.48 5.52
CA THR A 88 -0.81 -11.73 6.56
C THR A 88 -0.23 -10.32 6.72
N ILE A 89 1.10 -10.18 6.65
CA ILE A 89 1.78 -8.88 6.69
C ILE A 89 1.39 -8.04 5.47
N ALA A 90 1.42 -8.61 4.27
CA ALA A 90 1.03 -7.93 3.05
C ALA A 90 -0.44 -7.49 3.06
N LYS A 91 -1.35 -8.35 3.56
CA LYS A 91 -2.75 -7.97 3.77
C LYS A 91 -2.90 -6.80 4.72
N ARG A 92 -2.23 -6.84 5.88
CA ARG A 92 -2.24 -5.73 6.85
C ARG A 92 -1.73 -4.44 6.24
N TYR A 93 -0.68 -4.50 5.43
CA TYR A 93 -0.17 -3.35 4.70
C TYR A 93 -1.22 -2.79 3.73
N LEU A 94 -1.82 -3.63 2.88
CA LEU A 94 -2.85 -3.20 1.92
C LEU A 94 -4.07 -2.58 2.64
N THR A 95 -4.49 -3.16 3.77
CA THR A 95 -5.55 -2.57 4.61
C THR A 95 -5.12 -1.23 5.21
N SER A 96 -3.86 -1.09 5.62
CA SER A 96 -3.33 0.17 6.17
C SER A 96 -3.30 1.27 5.11
N VAL A 97 -2.88 0.94 3.88
CA VAL A 97 -2.93 1.85 2.73
C VAL A 97 -4.37 2.27 2.45
N PHE A 98 -5.31 1.31 2.43
CA PHE A 98 -6.73 1.61 2.21
C PHE A 98 -7.30 2.55 3.29
N LEU A 99 -7.00 2.29 4.57
CA LEU A 99 -7.40 3.14 5.69
C LEU A 99 -6.76 4.52 5.60
N TYR A 100 -5.50 4.61 5.19
CA TYR A 100 -4.81 5.88 5.00
C TYR A 100 -5.41 6.70 3.85
N SER A 101 -5.73 6.07 2.72
CA SER A 101 -6.45 6.72 1.62
C SER A 101 -7.83 7.20 2.07
N LEU A 102 -8.56 6.40 2.85
CA LEU A 102 -9.84 6.79 3.40
C LEU A 102 -9.72 8.01 4.33
N LEU A 103 -8.75 8.00 5.26
CA LEU A 103 -8.48 9.13 6.13
C LEU A 103 -8.08 10.38 5.33
N SER A 104 -7.29 10.22 4.28
CA SER A 104 -6.82 11.32 3.41
C SER A 104 -7.97 12.05 2.71
N ILE A 105 -9.08 11.37 2.44
CA ILE A 105 -10.30 12.00 1.90
C ILE A 105 -10.95 12.94 2.92
N PHE A 106 -10.92 12.60 4.21
CA PHE A 106 -11.53 13.40 5.27
C PHE A 106 -10.61 14.49 5.83
N LEU A 107 -9.30 14.39 5.64
CA LEU A 107 -8.29 15.34 6.13
C LEU A 107 -8.57 16.81 5.71
N PRO A 108 -8.90 17.13 4.44
CA PRO A 108 -9.25 18.49 4.02
C PRO A 108 -10.48 19.05 4.75
N ALA A 109 -11.51 18.21 4.94
CA ALA A 109 -12.74 18.60 5.63
C ALA A 109 -12.50 18.89 7.13
N ILE A 110 -11.60 18.15 7.77
CA ILE A 110 -11.24 18.34 9.19
C ILE A 110 -10.49 19.67 9.41
N VAL A 111 -9.71 20.12 8.42
CA VAL A 111 -8.91 21.36 8.53
C VAL A 111 -9.59 22.58 7.91
N GLY A 112 -10.84 22.43 7.44
CA GLY A 112 -11.63 23.54 6.92
C GLY A 112 -11.13 24.10 5.59
N LEU A 113 -10.32 23.32 4.86
CA LEU A 113 -9.92 23.66 3.50
C LEU A 113 -11.12 23.40 2.59
N SER A 114 -11.91 24.45 2.34
CA SER A 114 -13.04 24.39 1.42
C SER A 114 -12.56 24.06 0.01
N GLU A 115 -13.23 23.14 -0.67
CA GLU A 115 -12.99 22.77 -2.10
C GLU A 115 -12.97 23.99 -3.05
N ALA A 116 -13.49 25.13 -2.59
CA ALA A 116 -13.50 26.40 -3.31
C ALA A 116 -12.11 27.02 -3.57
N SER A 117 -11.04 26.62 -2.87
CA SER A 117 -9.72 27.25 -3.03
C SER A 117 -8.85 26.64 -4.15
N ALA A 118 -9.19 25.46 -4.68
CA ALA A 118 -8.38 24.80 -5.71
C ALA A 118 -9.17 23.74 -6.52
N PRO A 119 -10.05 24.15 -7.45
CA PRO A 119 -10.87 23.22 -8.25
C PRO A 119 -10.03 22.24 -9.10
N ASP A 120 -8.85 22.66 -9.59
CA ASP A 120 -7.93 21.78 -10.33
C ASP A 120 -7.30 20.68 -9.45
N MET A 121 -7.11 20.97 -8.14
CA MET A 121 -6.64 19.97 -7.19
C MET A 121 -7.76 18.98 -6.83
N ALA A 122 -9.00 19.43 -6.74
CA ALA A 122 -10.14 18.57 -6.43
C ALA A 122 -10.39 17.51 -7.52
N GLN A 123 -10.35 17.89 -8.80
CA GLN A 123 -10.58 16.95 -9.91
C GLN A 123 -9.49 15.87 -10.01
N THR A 124 -8.23 16.27 -9.84
CA THR A 124 -7.08 15.35 -9.86
C THR A 124 -7.08 14.43 -8.63
N SER A 125 -7.57 14.91 -7.48
CA SER A 125 -7.63 14.14 -6.23
C SER A 125 -8.68 13.04 -6.27
N THR A 126 -9.85 13.27 -6.88
CA THR A 126 -10.94 12.27 -6.90
C THR A 126 -10.57 11.02 -7.70
N VAL A 127 -9.99 11.19 -8.90
CA VAL A 127 -9.55 10.06 -9.74
C VAL A 127 -8.40 9.31 -9.08
N ASN A 128 -7.45 10.02 -8.47
CA ASN A 128 -6.31 9.43 -7.79
C ASN A 128 -6.75 8.63 -6.53
N ASN A 129 -7.76 9.12 -5.80
CA ASN A 129 -8.35 8.41 -4.66
C ASN A 129 -9.03 7.09 -5.08
N ILE A 130 -9.74 7.07 -6.22
CA ILE A 130 -10.35 5.84 -6.73
C ILE A 130 -9.28 4.82 -7.11
N ILE A 131 -8.22 5.25 -7.83
CA ILE A 131 -7.13 4.37 -8.25
C ILE A 131 -6.39 3.81 -7.02
N THR A 132 -6.10 4.65 -6.03
CA THR A 132 -5.43 4.23 -4.78
C THR A 132 -6.29 3.35 -3.89
N MET A 133 -7.62 3.28 -4.08
CA MET A 133 -8.50 2.30 -3.43
C MET A 133 -8.62 0.98 -4.22
N VAL A 134 -8.76 1.07 -5.55
CA VAL A 134 -8.94 -0.10 -6.42
C VAL A 134 -7.66 -0.94 -6.45
N TYR A 135 -6.50 -0.30 -6.54
CA TYR A 135 -5.20 -0.95 -6.57
C TYR A 135 -4.96 -1.92 -5.39
N PRO A 136 -5.02 -1.49 -4.11
CA PRO A 136 -4.80 -2.39 -2.99
C PRO A 136 -5.89 -3.45 -2.87
N THR A 137 -7.13 -3.13 -3.27
CA THR A 137 -8.24 -4.09 -3.26
C THR A 137 -8.03 -5.24 -4.25
N LEU A 138 -7.58 -4.94 -5.47
CA LEU A 138 -7.26 -5.95 -6.48
C LEU A 138 -6.12 -6.87 -6.01
N TRP A 139 -5.07 -6.29 -5.43
CA TRP A 139 -3.95 -7.07 -4.90
C TRP A 139 -4.34 -7.88 -3.66
N TYR A 140 -5.21 -7.36 -2.81
CA TYR A 140 -5.74 -8.07 -1.66
C TYR A 140 -6.56 -9.29 -2.09
N LEU A 141 -7.45 -9.12 -3.08
CA LEU A 141 -8.20 -10.21 -3.70
C LEU A 141 -7.28 -11.24 -4.34
N TYR A 142 -6.24 -10.78 -5.04
CA TYR A 142 -5.22 -11.65 -5.62
C TYR A 142 -4.53 -12.53 -4.55
N LEU A 143 -4.10 -11.94 -3.44
CA LEU A 143 -3.47 -12.68 -2.32
C LEU A 143 -4.39 -13.73 -1.69
N ILE A 144 -5.71 -13.48 -1.63
CA ILE A 144 -6.67 -14.44 -1.07
C ILE A 144 -6.99 -15.57 -2.05
N ARG A 145 -7.18 -15.24 -3.33
CA ARG A 145 -7.73 -16.17 -4.32
C ARG A 145 -6.65 -16.96 -5.07
N SER A 146 -5.41 -16.47 -5.10
CA SER A 146 -4.33 -17.08 -5.88
C SER A 146 -3.93 -18.46 -5.35
N LYS A 147 -4.14 -19.49 -6.19
CA LYS A 147 -3.69 -20.86 -5.93
C LYS A 147 -2.17 -20.94 -5.73
N ARG A 148 -1.40 -20.06 -6.38
CA ARG A 148 0.07 -19.97 -6.22
C ARG A 148 0.46 -19.48 -4.84
N VAL A 149 -0.18 -18.43 -4.32
CA VAL A 149 0.06 -17.94 -2.94
C VAL A 149 -0.21 -19.07 -1.96
N LYS A 150 -1.33 -19.79 -2.12
CA LYS A 150 -1.65 -20.94 -1.26
C LYS A 150 -0.66 -22.10 -1.41
N ALA A 151 -0.11 -22.35 -2.60
CA ALA A 151 0.90 -23.39 -2.79
C ALA A 151 2.25 -23.01 -2.16
N THR A 152 2.69 -21.76 -2.33
CA THR A 152 3.99 -21.27 -1.82
C THR A 152 3.99 -21.03 -0.30
N TYR A 153 2.86 -20.58 0.27
CA TYR A 153 2.76 -20.23 1.69
C TYR A 153 1.90 -21.21 2.51
N GLY A 154 1.15 -22.10 1.86
CA GLY A 154 0.22 -23.03 2.53
C GLY A 154 0.92 -24.04 3.45
N GLY A 155 2.16 -24.42 3.13
CA GLY A 155 3.00 -25.24 4.02
C GLY A 155 3.45 -24.52 5.29
N SER A 156 3.43 -23.18 5.31
CA SER A 156 3.83 -22.37 6.47
C SER A 156 2.64 -21.97 7.37
N THR A 157 1.41 -22.06 6.88
CA THR A 157 0.19 -21.71 7.65
C THR A 157 -0.44 -22.92 8.36
N GLY A 158 0.20 -24.09 8.31
CA GLY A 158 -0.35 -25.37 8.79
C GLY A 158 0.19 -25.86 10.13
N GLN A 159 0.52 -24.98 11.08
CA GLN A 159 0.84 -25.41 12.44
C GLN A 159 0.36 -24.38 13.47
N ARG A 160 -0.90 -24.53 13.89
CA ARG A 160 -1.32 -24.22 15.25
C ARG A 160 -1.83 -25.52 15.87
N PRO A 161 -1.32 -25.93 17.06
CA PRO A 161 -1.87 -27.03 17.82
C PRO A 161 -3.29 -26.71 18.31
#